data_AF-A0A350BZM8-F1
#
_entry.id   AF-A0A350BZM8-F1
#
_cell.length_a   1.000
_cell.length_b   1.000
_cell.length_c   1.000
_cell.angle_alpha   90.00
_cell.angle_beta   90.00
_cell.angle_gamma   90.00
#
_symmetry.space_group_name_H-M   'P 1'
#
loop_
_entity.id
_entity.type
_entity.pdbx_description
1 polymer ?
#
loop_
_entity_poly.entity_id
_entity_poly.type
_entity_poly.pdbx_seq_one_letter_code
_entity_poly.pdbx_strand_id
1 'polypeptide(L)'
;MNIGVQLDREEFLYDIHSLVKSFFPDDDVSIYTDGDTAKCEAARDLLLYVHIPEIDDRKRVKDSLKRELYETLSDYTGRTLPWGTLSGIRPTKIPMKMLEEGLPESEIRKRIQDTYLVSDQKTDLMISVAENERRLLKDVSLGSESFSLYIHVPFCPSICLYCTFSASPVKLWEKRMDEYLDAVEFELSCGRPMGQLPETVKR
;
A
#
# COMPACT_ATOMS: atom_id res chain seq x y z
N MET A 1 21.53 -11.91 -0.76
CA MET A 1 22.06 -11.38 0.50
C MET A 1 21.11 -11.74 1.62
N ASN A 2 21.64 -12.01 2.81
CA ASN A 2 20.85 -12.11 4.03
C ASN A 2 20.96 -10.79 4.79
N ILE A 3 19.84 -10.05 4.86
CA ILE A 3 19.78 -8.70 5.42
C ILE A 3 19.12 -8.75 6.79
N GLY A 4 19.79 -8.18 7.78
CA GLY A 4 19.29 -8.10 9.14
C GLY A 4 18.89 -6.69 9.49
N VAL A 5 17.77 -6.56 10.16
CA VAL A 5 17.37 -5.30 10.78
C VAL A 5 17.26 -5.53 12.28
N GLN A 6 18.16 -4.92 13.05
CA GLN A 6 18.07 -4.87 14.50
C GLN A 6 17.31 -3.61 14.91
N LEU A 7 16.28 -3.81 15.74
CA LEU A 7 15.49 -2.76 16.34
C LEU A 7 15.69 -2.79 17.85
N ASP A 8 15.73 -1.62 18.46
CA ASP A 8 15.71 -1.47 19.91
C ASP A 8 14.29 -1.57 20.51
N ARG A 9 13.24 -1.48 19.67
CA ARG A 9 11.84 -1.63 20.08
C ARG A 9 10.99 -2.36 19.02
N GLU A 10 9.82 -2.86 19.40
CA GLU A 10 8.94 -3.66 18.53
C GLU A 10 7.98 -2.83 17.66
N GLU A 11 8.06 -1.50 17.70
CA GLU A 11 7.19 -0.64 16.91
C GLU A 11 7.61 -0.58 15.43
N PHE A 12 6.62 -0.38 14.55
CA PHE A 12 6.82 -0.15 13.11
C PHE A 12 7.51 -1.30 12.34
N LEU A 13 7.60 -2.50 12.91
CA LEU A 13 8.21 -3.69 12.29
C LEU A 13 7.82 -3.87 10.82
N TYR A 14 6.52 -3.84 10.52
CA TYR A 14 6.02 -4.03 9.17
C TYR A 14 6.42 -2.89 8.21
N ASP A 15 6.35 -1.64 8.67
CA ASP A 15 6.74 -0.47 7.86
C ASP A 15 8.22 -0.54 7.49
N ILE A 16 9.07 -0.89 8.45
CA ILE A 16 10.52 -1.03 8.29
C ILE A 16 10.84 -2.22 7.39
N HIS A 17 10.26 -3.39 7.68
CA HIS A 17 10.42 -4.59 6.85
C HIS A 17 10.05 -4.31 5.40
N SER A 18 8.86 -3.75 5.17
CA SER A 18 8.35 -3.50 3.83
C SER A 18 9.22 -2.49 3.08
N LEU A 19 9.79 -1.50 3.76
CA LEU A 19 10.65 -0.52 3.14
C LEU A 19 11.99 -1.15 2.73
N VAL A 20 12.67 -1.86 3.65
CA VAL A 20 13.93 -2.56 3.35
C VAL A 20 13.73 -3.56 2.22
N LYS A 21 12.67 -4.38 2.29
CA LYS A 21 12.36 -5.36 1.25
C LYS A 21 12.01 -4.71 -0.11
N SER A 22 11.60 -3.44 -0.15
CA SER A 22 11.39 -2.70 -1.41
C SER A 22 12.71 -2.29 -2.09
N PHE A 23 13.78 -2.09 -1.31
CA PHE A 23 15.13 -1.87 -1.85
C PHE A 23 15.82 -3.19 -2.25
N PHE A 24 15.46 -4.29 -1.59
CA PHE A 24 16.05 -5.61 -1.77
C PHE A 24 14.99 -6.70 -2.05
N PRO A 25 14.29 -6.65 -3.20
CA PRO A 25 13.14 -7.51 -3.47
C PRO A 25 13.49 -9.01 -3.51
N ASP A 26 14.70 -9.35 -3.98
CA ASP A 26 15.15 -10.74 -4.16
C ASP A 26 15.92 -11.30 -2.95
N ASP A 27 16.20 -10.47 -1.94
CA ASP A 27 17.02 -10.83 -0.77
C ASP A 27 16.17 -11.15 0.46
N ASP A 28 16.63 -12.07 1.30
CA ASP A 28 15.93 -12.37 2.55
C ASP A 28 16.18 -11.28 3.60
N VAL A 29 15.08 -10.69 4.09
CA VAL A 29 15.10 -9.64 5.12
C VAL A 29 14.54 -10.23 6.40
N SER A 30 15.34 -10.23 7.46
CA SER A 30 14.96 -10.72 8.78
C SER A 30 15.05 -9.59 9.81
N ILE A 31 14.04 -9.48 10.68
CA ILE A 31 13.98 -8.46 11.72
C ILE A 31 14.19 -9.08 13.09
N TYR A 32 14.97 -8.39 13.93
CA TYR A 32 15.32 -8.79 15.28
C TYR A 32 15.07 -7.63 16.23
N THR A 33 14.58 -7.95 17.41
CA THR A 33 14.30 -6.99 18.49
C THR A 33 15.29 -7.22 19.63
N ASP A 34 15.32 -6.31 20.60
CA ASP A 34 16.33 -6.29 21.65
C ASP A 34 16.32 -7.61 22.45
N GLY A 35 17.48 -8.28 22.53
CA GLY A 35 17.64 -9.62 23.13
C GLY A 35 18.19 -10.71 22.19
N ASP A 36 18.23 -10.47 20.87
CA ASP A 36 18.72 -11.43 19.86
C ASP A 36 19.95 -10.92 19.07
N THR A 37 20.63 -9.86 19.54
CA THR A 37 21.74 -9.17 18.84
C THR A 37 22.88 -10.10 18.41
N ALA A 38 23.22 -11.10 19.25
CA ALA A 38 24.25 -12.09 18.92
C ALA A 38 23.83 -13.06 17.79
N LYS A 39 22.54 -13.37 17.64
CA LYS A 39 22.00 -14.08 16.47
C LYS A 39 21.90 -13.16 15.26
N CYS A 40 21.84 -11.85 15.49
CA CYS A 40 21.75 -10.82 14.48
C CYS A 40 23.07 -10.70 13.70
N GLU A 41 24.19 -10.65 14.43
CA GLU A 41 25.51 -10.37 13.86
C GLU A 41 26.18 -11.59 13.21
N ALA A 42 25.80 -12.81 13.60
CA ALA A 42 26.53 -14.02 13.23
C ALA A 42 26.26 -14.57 11.81
N ALA A 43 25.32 -14.00 11.03
CA ALA A 43 24.77 -14.69 9.85
C ALA A 43 24.48 -13.82 8.61
N ARG A 44 24.95 -12.57 8.51
CA ARG A 44 24.39 -11.61 7.55
C ARG A 44 25.39 -10.85 6.70
N ASP A 45 24.97 -10.58 5.46
CA ASP A 45 25.73 -9.82 4.46
C ASP A 45 25.57 -8.30 4.66
N LEU A 46 24.43 -7.86 5.22
CA LEU A 46 24.14 -6.48 5.58
C LEU A 46 23.37 -6.44 6.90
N LEU A 47 23.76 -5.52 7.79
CA LEU A 47 23.12 -5.32 9.07
C LEU A 47 22.74 -3.84 9.26
N LEU A 48 21.46 -3.60 9.53
CA LEU A 48 20.88 -2.29 9.78
C LEU A 48 20.52 -2.20 11.26
N TYR A 49 21.02 -1.17 11.94
CA TYR A 49 20.59 -0.83 13.29
C TYR A 49 19.65 0.35 13.22
N VAL A 50 18.44 0.18 13.74
CA VAL A 50 17.40 1.20 13.68
C VAL A 50 16.97 1.52 15.11
N HIS A 51 17.23 2.76 15.51
CA HIS A 51 16.85 3.29 16.82
C HIS A 51 15.48 3.96 16.73
N ILE A 52 14.54 3.51 17.54
CA ILE A 52 13.20 4.08 17.62
C ILE A 52 13.16 5.04 18.83
N PRO A 53 13.00 6.36 18.59
CA PRO A 53 12.93 7.33 19.67
C PRO A 53 11.65 7.14 20.50
N GLU A 54 11.61 7.72 21.69
CA GLU A 54 10.40 7.72 22.51
C GLU A 54 9.20 8.33 21.77
N ILE A 55 8.07 7.64 21.91
CA ILE A 55 6.89 7.88 21.07
C ILE A 55 5.96 8.86 21.78
N ASP A 56 6.07 10.14 21.43
CA ASP A 56 5.09 11.18 21.79
C ASP A 56 4.03 11.31 20.68
N ASP A 57 4.49 11.42 19.42
CA ASP A 57 3.65 11.39 18.22
C ASP A 57 4.02 10.20 17.34
N ARG A 58 3.23 9.13 17.45
CA ARG A 58 3.42 7.89 16.71
C ARG A 58 3.48 8.10 15.19
N LYS A 59 2.71 9.03 14.63
CA LYS A 59 2.69 9.27 13.18
C LYS A 59 3.98 9.99 12.76
N ARG A 60 4.34 11.05 13.47
CA ARG A 60 5.55 11.83 13.16
C ARG A 60 6.82 11.01 13.31
N VAL A 61 6.92 10.20 14.39
CA VAL A 61 8.06 9.31 14.60
C VAL A 61 8.16 8.31 13.45
N LYS A 62 7.05 7.67 13.07
CA LYS A 62 7.01 6.73 11.95
C LYS A 62 7.47 7.37 10.64
N ASP A 63 6.89 8.52 10.28
CA ASP A 63 7.21 9.17 9.01
C ASP A 63 8.68 9.64 8.97
N SER A 64 9.23 10.13 10.09
CA SER A 64 10.65 10.52 10.19
C SER A 64 11.59 9.32 10.09
N LEU A 65 11.28 8.23 10.81
CA LEU A 65 12.07 6.99 10.80
C LEU A 65 12.14 6.40 9.39
N LYS A 66 11.01 6.33 8.70
CA LYS A 66 10.95 5.83 7.31
C LYS A 66 11.73 6.72 6.36
N ARG A 67 11.77 8.04 6.59
CA ARG A 67 12.52 8.97 5.74
C ARG A 67 14.02 8.76 5.88
N GLU A 68 14.53 8.73 7.12
CA GLU A 68 15.95 8.50 7.40
C GLU A 68 16.41 7.14 6.87
N LEU A 69 15.60 6.09 7.07
CA LEU A 69 15.88 4.77 6.53
C LEU A 69 15.88 4.77 4.99
N TYR A 70 14.91 5.45 4.35
CA TYR A 70 14.86 5.55 2.89
C TYR A 70 16.07 6.28 2.32
N GLU A 71 16.46 7.42 2.90
CA GLU A 71 17.62 8.20 2.46
C GLU A 71 18.89 7.36 2.57
N THR A 72 19.11 6.70 3.71
CA THR A 72 20.26 5.81 3.94
C THR A 72 20.32 4.65 2.93
N LEU A 73 19.19 3.99 2.68
CA LEU A 73 19.11 2.88 1.72
C LEU A 73 19.26 3.36 0.27
N SER A 74 18.73 4.53 -0.05
CA SER A 74 18.88 5.16 -1.36
C SER A 74 20.35 5.48 -1.65
N ASP A 75 21.05 6.06 -0.69
CA ASP A 75 22.48 6.37 -0.80
C ASP A 75 23.34 5.11 -0.92
N TYR A 76 23.02 4.07 -0.13
CA TYR A 76 23.74 2.79 -0.17
C TYR A 76 23.53 2.03 -1.49
N THR A 77 22.28 1.96 -1.98
CA THR A 77 21.94 1.18 -3.18
C THR A 77 22.11 1.94 -4.49
N GLY A 78 22.18 3.28 -4.42
CA GLY A 78 22.18 4.17 -5.59
C GLY A 78 20.83 4.19 -6.32
N ARG A 79 19.74 3.80 -5.67
CA ARG A 79 18.40 3.66 -6.28
C ARG A 79 17.36 4.45 -5.50
N THR A 80 16.38 5.01 -6.20
CA THR A 80 15.21 5.65 -5.59
C THR A 80 13.94 4.87 -5.90
N LEU A 81 12.97 4.85 -4.98
CA LEU A 81 11.68 4.22 -5.20
C LEU A 81 10.66 5.27 -5.69
N PRO A 82 9.86 5.01 -6.75
CA PRO A 82 8.88 5.98 -7.25
C PRO A 82 7.85 6.44 -6.21
N TRP A 83 7.55 5.57 -5.24
CA TRP A 83 6.60 5.80 -4.14
C TRP A 83 7.28 6.31 -2.86
N GLY A 84 8.58 6.56 -2.88
CA GLY A 84 9.35 7.02 -1.73
C GLY A 84 9.19 6.10 -0.52
N THR A 85 8.76 6.67 0.61
CA THR A 85 8.54 5.96 1.87
C THR A 85 7.15 5.32 1.98
N LEU A 86 6.25 5.55 1.02
CA LEU A 86 4.90 4.98 1.09
C LEU A 86 4.96 3.46 0.90
N SER A 87 4.40 2.75 1.88
CA SER A 87 4.18 1.31 1.83
C SER A 87 2.72 1.00 2.21
N GLY A 88 2.16 -0.08 1.67
CA GLY A 88 0.80 -0.51 1.93
C GLY A 88 -0.23 -0.14 0.84
N ILE A 89 -1.51 -0.16 1.22
CA ILE A 89 -2.65 -0.12 0.28
C ILE A 89 -3.28 1.28 0.26
N ARG A 90 -3.74 1.69 -0.94
CA ARG A 90 -4.53 2.92 -1.20
C ARG A 90 -3.84 4.22 -0.75
N PRO A 91 -2.72 4.60 -1.39
CA PRO A 91 -2.06 5.88 -1.13
C PRO A 91 -2.95 7.09 -1.43
N THR A 92 -3.99 6.93 -2.25
CA THR A 92 -4.94 8.00 -2.64
C THR A 92 -5.71 8.61 -1.47
N LYS A 93 -5.79 7.94 -0.32
CA LYS A 93 -6.39 8.51 0.91
C LYS A 93 -5.68 9.78 1.38
N ILE A 94 -4.38 9.90 1.13
CA ILE A 94 -3.56 11.05 1.55
C ILE A 94 -4.02 12.33 0.84
N PRO A 95 -3.98 12.44 -0.51
CA PRO A 95 -4.50 13.61 -1.21
C PRO A 95 -6.01 13.77 -1.04
N MET A 96 -6.79 12.69 -0.95
CA MET A 96 -8.24 12.76 -0.74
C MET A 96 -8.60 13.60 0.49
N LYS A 97 -7.98 13.31 1.64
CA LYS A 97 -8.19 14.07 2.87
C LYS A 97 -7.81 15.54 2.71
N MET A 98 -6.68 15.83 2.05
CA MET A 98 -6.22 17.21 1.86
C MET A 98 -7.14 18.00 0.90
N LEU A 99 -7.68 17.33 -0.12
CA LEU A 99 -8.66 17.89 -1.05
C LEU A 99 -9.99 18.20 -0.35
N GLU A 100 -10.41 17.39 0.63
CA GLU A 100 -11.59 17.63 1.47
C GLU A 100 -11.38 18.80 2.45
N GLU A 101 -10.15 18.97 2.94
CA GLU A 101 -9.72 20.12 3.76
C GLU A 101 -9.63 21.43 2.95
N GLY A 102 -9.80 21.37 1.62
CA GLY A 102 -9.79 22.55 0.74
C GLY A 102 -8.38 23.07 0.42
N LEU A 103 -7.34 22.27 0.62
CA LEU A 103 -5.97 22.65 0.31
C LEU A 103 -5.76 22.79 -1.21
N PRO A 104 -4.98 23.78 -1.68
CA PRO A 104 -4.66 23.91 -3.09
C PRO A 104 -3.72 22.77 -3.54
N GLU A 105 -3.89 22.31 -4.78
CA GLU A 105 -3.14 21.17 -5.33
C GLU A 105 -1.61 21.32 -5.19
N SER A 106 -1.09 22.54 -5.41
CA SER A 106 0.34 22.84 -5.25
C SER A 106 0.86 22.56 -3.83
N GLU A 107 0.04 22.82 -2.82
CA GLU A 107 0.38 22.55 -1.42
C GLU A 107 0.25 21.05 -1.10
N ILE A 108 -0.75 20.37 -1.66
CA ILE A 108 -0.92 18.92 -1.55
C ILE A 108 0.30 18.20 -2.11
N ARG A 109 0.71 18.56 -3.34
CA ARG A 109 1.91 18.05 -3.99
C ARG A 109 3.13 18.21 -3.10
N LYS A 110 3.38 19.44 -2.64
CA LYS A 110 4.52 19.75 -1.79
C LYS A 110 4.51 18.92 -0.51
N ARG A 111 3.37 18.84 0.20
CA ARG A 111 3.25 18.05 1.44
C ARG A 111 3.52 16.56 1.21
N ILE A 112 3.02 15.98 0.11
CA ILE A 112 3.25 14.57 -0.23
C ILE A 112 4.73 14.32 -0.49
N GLN A 113 5.38 15.18 -1.27
CA GLN A 113 6.79 15.03 -1.64
C GLN A 113 7.72 15.27 -0.44
N ASP A 114 7.49 16.33 0.33
CA ASP A 114 8.30 16.68 1.50
C ASP A 114 8.21 15.61 2.60
N THR A 115 7.02 15.00 2.77
CA THR A 115 6.79 14.01 3.84
C THR A 115 7.20 12.60 3.42
N TYR A 116 6.87 12.22 2.18
CA TYR A 116 6.93 10.83 1.75
C TYR A 116 7.93 10.55 0.62
N LEU A 117 8.64 11.57 0.11
CA LEU A 117 9.64 11.43 -0.94
C LEU A 117 9.11 10.76 -2.24
N VAL A 118 7.82 10.94 -2.51
CA VAL A 118 7.16 10.36 -3.68
C VAL A 118 7.59 11.14 -4.93
N SER A 119 7.88 10.42 -6.02
CA SER A 119 8.23 11.05 -7.30
C SER A 119 7.10 11.95 -7.84
N ASP A 120 7.43 12.93 -8.68
CA ASP A 120 6.44 13.79 -9.34
C ASP A 120 5.35 12.99 -10.04
N GLN A 121 5.76 12.01 -10.86
CA GLN A 121 4.84 11.17 -11.63
C GLN A 121 3.84 10.41 -10.74
N LYS A 122 4.29 9.91 -9.58
CA LYS A 122 3.40 9.20 -8.66
C LYS A 122 2.54 10.16 -7.85
N THR A 123 3.04 11.35 -7.55
CA THR A 123 2.26 12.41 -6.90
C THR A 123 1.10 12.86 -7.81
N ASP A 124 1.36 13.07 -9.10
CA ASP A 124 0.34 13.38 -10.12
C ASP A 124 -0.73 12.31 -10.20
N LEU A 125 -0.29 11.04 -10.24
CA LEU A 125 -1.19 9.91 -10.29
C LEU A 125 -2.09 9.85 -9.04
N MET A 126 -1.52 10.04 -7.86
CA MET A 126 -2.28 10.01 -6.60
C MET A 126 -3.33 11.12 -6.54
N ILE A 127 -2.97 12.34 -6.93
CA ILE A 127 -3.88 13.49 -6.95
C ILE A 127 -5.00 13.28 -7.96
N SER A 128 -4.66 12.93 -9.20
CA SER A 128 -5.66 12.71 -10.27
C SER A 128 -6.64 11.58 -9.94
N VAL A 129 -6.19 10.50 -9.31
CA VAL A 129 -7.11 9.44 -8.84
C VAL A 129 -8.02 9.97 -7.73
N ALA A 130 -7.49 10.70 -6.75
CA ALA A 130 -8.30 11.26 -5.67
C ALA A 130 -9.34 12.28 -6.16
N GLU A 131 -8.99 13.13 -7.13
CA GLU A 131 -9.93 14.07 -7.74
C GLU A 131 -11.02 13.35 -8.53
N ASN A 132 -10.67 12.29 -9.27
CA ASN A 132 -11.63 11.46 -9.97
C ASN A 132 -12.57 10.74 -8.99
N GLU A 133 -12.05 10.15 -7.92
CA GLU A 133 -12.85 9.55 -6.84
C GLU A 133 -13.83 10.61 -6.27
N ARG A 134 -13.35 11.80 -5.92
CA ARG A 134 -14.18 12.89 -5.40
C ARG A 134 -15.29 13.30 -6.36
N ARG A 135 -14.96 13.44 -7.65
CA ARG A 135 -15.90 13.84 -8.70
C ARG A 135 -16.99 12.79 -8.88
N LEU A 136 -16.63 11.51 -8.94
CA LEU A 136 -17.58 10.41 -9.11
C LEU A 136 -18.53 10.27 -7.91
N LEU A 137 -18.02 10.46 -6.69
CA LEU A 137 -18.80 10.33 -5.47
C LEU A 137 -19.72 11.53 -5.20
N LYS A 138 -19.38 12.72 -5.71
CA LYS A 138 -20.18 13.95 -5.50
C LYS A 138 -21.62 13.80 -5.97
N ASP A 139 -21.83 13.07 -7.06
CA ASP A 139 -23.14 12.93 -7.70
C ASP A 139 -23.94 11.70 -7.20
N VAL A 140 -23.37 10.92 -6.26
CA VAL A 140 -24.04 9.76 -5.67
C VAL A 140 -24.91 10.21 -4.50
N SER A 141 -26.18 10.49 -4.76
CA SER A 141 -27.17 10.73 -3.70
C SER A 141 -27.64 9.40 -3.10
N LEU A 142 -27.23 9.11 -1.87
CA LEU A 142 -27.70 7.95 -1.11
C LEU A 142 -29.08 8.25 -0.51
N GLY A 143 -30.13 7.97 -1.28
CA GLY A 143 -31.51 7.99 -0.80
C GLY A 143 -31.83 6.79 0.11
N SER A 144 -33.02 6.79 0.73
CA SER A 144 -33.48 5.70 1.61
C SER A 144 -33.63 4.33 0.91
N GLU A 145 -33.65 4.29 -0.42
CA GLU A 145 -33.69 3.06 -1.23
C GLU A 145 -32.36 2.75 -1.93
N SER A 146 -31.26 3.38 -1.49
CA SER A 146 -29.93 3.07 -2.01
C SER A 146 -29.35 1.80 -1.40
N PHE A 147 -28.59 1.05 -2.20
CA PHE A 147 -27.83 -0.12 -1.75
C PHE A 147 -26.41 -0.02 -2.31
N SER A 148 -25.47 -0.69 -1.65
CA SER A 148 -24.08 -0.80 -2.09
C SER A 148 -23.86 -2.20 -2.65
N LEU A 149 -23.35 -2.29 -3.88
CA LEU A 149 -22.96 -3.53 -4.52
C LEU A 149 -21.44 -3.64 -4.55
N TYR A 150 -20.91 -4.74 -4.04
CA TYR A 150 -19.49 -5.05 -4.10
C TYR A 150 -19.26 -6.21 -5.06
N ILE A 151 -18.45 -5.97 -6.10
CA ILE A 151 -18.00 -6.98 -7.05
C ILE A 151 -16.50 -7.16 -6.86
N HIS A 152 -16.09 -8.37 -6.48
CA HIS A 152 -14.67 -8.68 -6.27
C HIS A 152 -14.00 -8.99 -7.61
N VAL A 153 -13.11 -8.11 -8.09
CA VAL A 153 -12.32 -8.32 -9.32
C VAL A 153 -10.94 -8.91 -8.94
N PRO A 154 -10.68 -10.20 -9.15
CA PRO A 154 -9.51 -10.90 -8.62
C PRO A 154 -8.29 -10.81 -9.56
N PHE A 155 -8.17 -9.77 -10.39
CA PHE A 155 -7.13 -9.66 -11.40
C PHE A 155 -6.22 -8.48 -11.14
N CYS A 156 -4.90 -8.71 -11.16
CA CYS A 156 -3.88 -7.68 -10.97
C CYS A 156 -2.81 -7.75 -12.06
N PRO A 157 -2.30 -6.63 -12.59
CA PRO A 157 -1.19 -6.64 -13.55
C PRO A 157 0.05 -7.35 -12.99
N SER A 158 0.30 -7.17 -11.69
CA SER A 158 1.33 -7.84 -10.89
C SER A 158 0.87 -7.94 -9.44
N ILE A 159 1.38 -8.92 -8.70
CA ILE A 159 1.08 -9.08 -7.27
C ILE A 159 2.12 -8.31 -6.45
N CYS A 160 1.65 -7.41 -5.58
CA CYS A 160 2.54 -6.71 -4.66
C CYS A 160 3.14 -7.68 -3.66
N LEU A 161 4.38 -7.43 -3.26
CA LEU A 161 5.08 -8.17 -2.21
C LEU A 161 4.28 -8.30 -0.89
N TYR A 162 3.48 -7.29 -0.57
CA TYR A 162 2.66 -7.23 0.63
C TYR A 162 1.18 -7.59 0.39
N CYS A 163 0.84 -8.11 -0.79
CA CYS A 163 -0.54 -8.37 -1.16
C CYS A 163 -1.12 -9.53 -0.36
N THR A 164 -2.18 -9.24 0.41
CA THR A 164 -2.99 -10.26 1.12
C THR A 164 -4.32 -10.54 0.42
N PHE A 165 -4.61 -9.84 -0.68
CA PHE A 165 -5.84 -10.07 -1.46
C PHE A 165 -5.76 -11.36 -2.27
N SER A 166 -6.90 -12.01 -2.44
CA SER A 166 -7.12 -13.15 -3.34
C SER A 166 -7.05 -12.71 -4.82
N ALA A 167 -5.92 -12.17 -5.24
CA ALA A 167 -5.68 -11.67 -6.58
C ALA A 167 -4.78 -12.61 -7.37
N SER A 168 -5.03 -12.69 -8.67
CA SER A 168 -4.29 -13.50 -9.64
C SER A 168 -3.60 -12.59 -10.67
N PRO A 169 -2.34 -12.87 -11.06
CA PRO A 169 -1.67 -12.11 -12.11
C PRO A 169 -2.41 -12.23 -13.45
N VAL A 170 -2.78 -11.12 -14.07
CA VAL A 170 -3.51 -11.09 -15.36
C VAL A 170 -2.82 -11.93 -16.42
N LYS A 171 -1.48 -11.88 -16.52
CA LYS A 171 -0.72 -12.64 -17.53
C LYS A 171 -0.97 -14.15 -17.52
N LEU A 172 -1.36 -14.72 -16.37
CA LEU A 172 -1.66 -16.16 -16.25
C LEU A 172 -3.14 -16.47 -16.51
N TRP A 173 -4.02 -15.48 -16.41
CA TRP A 173 -5.47 -15.63 -16.36
C TRP A 173 -6.22 -14.83 -17.44
N GLU A 174 -5.50 -14.19 -18.35
CA GLU A 174 -6.05 -13.32 -19.39
C GLU A 174 -7.20 -13.99 -20.17
N LYS A 175 -7.01 -15.25 -20.55
CA LYS A 175 -8.01 -16.04 -21.28
C LYS A 175 -9.29 -16.36 -20.49
N ARG A 176 -9.25 -16.21 -19.16
CA ARG A 176 -10.36 -16.49 -18.25
C ARG A 176 -11.03 -15.22 -17.74
N MET A 177 -10.57 -14.03 -18.18
CA MET A 177 -11.24 -12.78 -17.83
C MET A 177 -12.63 -12.72 -18.44
N ASP A 178 -12.78 -13.17 -19.69
CA ASP A 178 -14.09 -13.27 -20.35
C ASP A 178 -15.01 -14.24 -19.61
N GLU A 179 -14.51 -15.43 -19.22
CA GLU A 179 -15.26 -16.38 -18.38
C GLU A 179 -15.72 -15.79 -17.04
N TYR A 180 -14.88 -14.95 -16.42
CA TYR A 180 -15.24 -14.25 -15.18
C TYR A 180 -16.33 -13.21 -15.42
N LEU A 181 -16.26 -12.45 -16.51
CA LEU A 181 -17.31 -11.48 -16.87
C LEU A 181 -18.62 -12.21 -17.16
N ASP A 182 -18.59 -13.30 -17.92
CA ASP A 182 -19.77 -14.15 -18.17
C ASP A 182 -20.40 -14.65 -16.85
N ALA A 183 -19.57 -15.03 -15.87
CA ALA A 183 -20.03 -15.48 -14.56
C ALA A 183 -20.65 -14.35 -13.73
N VAL A 184 -20.05 -13.16 -13.74
CA VAL A 184 -20.61 -11.97 -13.06
C VAL A 184 -21.91 -11.53 -13.71
N GLU A 185 -21.98 -11.48 -15.04
CA GLU A 185 -23.21 -11.17 -15.77
C GLU A 185 -24.32 -12.19 -15.46
N PHE A 186 -23.96 -13.48 -15.42
CA PHE A 186 -24.89 -14.52 -15.01
C PHE A 186 -25.38 -14.32 -13.57
N GLU A 187 -24.49 -14.06 -12.61
CA GLU A 187 -24.84 -13.81 -11.21
C GLU A 187 -25.78 -12.60 -11.06
N LEU A 188 -25.49 -11.50 -11.79
CA LEU A 188 -26.34 -10.31 -11.82
C LEU A 188 -27.71 -10.59 -12.46
N SER A 189 -27.76 -11.42 -13.52
CA SER A 189 -29.01 -11.80 -14.18
C SER A 189 -29.91 -12.70 -13.32
N CYS A 190 -29.29 -13.47 -12.42
CA CYS A 190 -29.96 -14.40 -11.51
C CYS A 190 -30.38 -13.74 -10.19
N GLY A 191 -30.10 -12.45 -10.01
CA GLY A 191 -30.41 -11.69 -8.80
C GLY A 191 -31.89 -11.76 -8.40
N ARG A 192 -32.15 -12.20 -7.16
CA ARG A 192 -33.46 -12.13 -6.50
C ARG A 192 -33.86 -10.66 -6.21
N PRO A 193 -35.13 -10.37 -5.87
CA PRO A 193 -35.55 -9.02 -5.48
C PRO A 193 -34.64 -8.42 -4.39
N MET A 194 -34.35 -7.12 -4.50
CA MET A 194 -33.49 -6.39 -3.55
C MET A 194 -33.92 -6.65 -2.09
N GLY A 195 -32.96 -7.05 -1.24
CA GLY A 195 -33.19 -7.32 0.19
C GLY A 195 -32.86 -8.74 0.66
N GLN A 196 -32.48 -9.67 -0.24
CA GLN A 196 -31.91 -10.96 0.14
C GLN A 196 -30.39 -10.99 -0.12
N LEU A 197 -29.63 -11.59 0.81
CA LEU A 197 -28.19 -11.77 0.65
C LEU A 197 -27.93 -12.65 -0.58
N PRO A 198 -26.99 -12.27 -1.48
CA PRO A 198 -26.60 -13.13 -2.58
C PRO A 198 -25.95 -14.40 -2.02
N GLU A 199 -26.58 -15.55 -2.23
CA GLU A 199 -25.90 -16.83 -2.09
C GLU A 199 -25.00 -16.98 -3.32
N THR A 200 -23.69 -17.07 -3.12
CA THR A 200 -22.75 -17.36 -4.21
C THR A 200 -23.21 -18.64 -4.91
N VAL A 201 -23.69 -18.51 -6.15
CA VAL A 201 -24.15 -19.67 -6.93
C VAL A 201 -22.92 -20.49 -7.30
N LYS A 202 -22.62 -21.50 -6.49
CA LYS A 202 -21.61 -22.51 -6.82
C LYS A 202 -22.18 -23.39 -7.93
N ARG A 203 -21.62 -23.28 -9.14
CA ARG A 203 -21.79 -24.30 -10.18
C ARG A 203 -20.98 -25.55 -9.84
#